data_AF-A0A521BVM9-F1
#
_entry.id   AF-A0A521BVM9-F1
#
_cell.length_a   1.000
_cell.length_b   1.000
_cell.length_c   1.000
_cell.angle_alpha   90.00
_cell.angle_beta   90.00
_cell.angle_gamma   90.00
#
_symmetry.space_group_name_H-M   'P 1'
#
loop_
_entity.id
_entity.type
_entity.pdbx_description
1 polymer ?
#
loop_
_entity_poly.entity_id
_entity_poly.type
_entity_poly.pdbx_seq_one_letter_code
_entity_poly.pdbx_strand_id
1 'polypeptide(L)'
;MRKVSEYKIEQYLRYPQTLSDEERTFISEEIKNSAEASKIYRFLKEYYEELDAIKSEKESVIPLEFKRQKQNPGVGSPVVLAAMSENSEKASLVTKATLVSERPKTVVRVLENKMDDTLQFHVHGEEPGTTERVIVSFQNPKLDLVTDEEGKLKQVRELSDIQWEEVSAVLRIPVFRFNMNKVNHGKLYSLRDVGGSEVKINQTKEEVTFVVKDQESSLSRILMVNKKSDEVILNRIDPEGTSFSFRGRMEAIFYFYK
;
A
#
# COMPACT_ATOMS: atom_id res chain seq x y z
N MET A 1 34.13 4.53 -33.83
CA MET A 1 33.57 3.91 -32.62
C MET A 1 32.13 4.39 -32.47
N ARG A 2 31.17 3.47 -32.27
CA ARG A 2 29.78 3.83 -31.97
C ARG A 2 29.76 4.44 -30.57
N LYS A 3 29.38 5.71 -30.42
CA LYS A 3 29.15 6.33 -29.11
C LYS A 3 27.78 5.92 -28.59
N VAL A 4 27.67 5.63 -27.29
CA VAL A 4 26.39 5.48 -26.62
C VAL A 4 25.79 6.88 -26.42
N SER A 5 24.54 7.07 -26.86
CA SER A 5 23.80 8.32 -26.65
C SER A 5 23.17 8.36 -25.25
N GLU A 6 22.89 9.56 -24.75
CA GLU A 6 22.11 9.79 -23.53
C GLU A 6 20.81 8.98 -23.50
N TYR A 7 20.06 8.98 -24.61
CA TYR A 7 18.85 8.17 -24.78
C TYR A 7 19.08 6.67 -24.53
N LYS A 8 20.20 6.11 -25.00
CA LYS A 8 20.51 4.69 -24.75
C LYS A 8 20.87 4.42 -23.28
N ILE A 9 21.53 5.37 -22.61
CA ILE A 9 21.83 5.30 -21.16
C ILE A 9 20.52 5.37 -20.36
N GLU A 10 19.61 6.25 -20.76
CA GLU A 10 18.28 6.37 -20.16
C GLU A 10 17.45 5.09 -20.33
N GLN A 11 17.38 4.53 -21.54
CA GLN A 11 16.68 3.26 -21.80
C GLN A 11 17.29 2.12 -20.96
N TYR A 12 18.62 2.08 -20.83
CA TYR A 12 19.31 1.12 -19.98
C TYR A 12 18.94 1.26 -18.50
N LEU A 13 18.76 2.50 -18.01
CA LEU A 13 18.36 2.79 -16.64
C LEU A 13 16.88 2.47 -16.36
N ARG A 14 15.97 2.93 -17.23
CA ARG A 14 14.51 2.90 -16.97
C ARG A 14 13.80 1.68 -17.53
N TYR A 15 14.28 1.16 -18.64
CA TYR A 15 13.61 0.11 -19.41
C TYR A 15 14.60 -0.96 -19.89
N PRO A 16 15.44 -1.56 -19.03
CA PRO A 16 16.46 -2.51 -19.45
C PRO A 16 15.91 -3.71 -20.25
N GLN A 17 14.63 -4.05 -20.05
CA GLN A 17 13.92 -5.11 -20.78
C GLN A 17 13.64 -4.80 -22.26
N THR A 18 13.69 -3.52 -22.68
CA THR A 18 13.50 -3.14 -24.09
C THR A 18 14.78 -3.30 -24.91
N LEU A 19 15.90 -3.59 -24.24
CA LEU A 19 17.22 -3.75 -24.83
C LEU A 19 17.62 -5.21 -24.92
N SER A 20 18.33 -5.58 -25.99
CA SER A 20 18.93 -6.91 -26.09
C SER A 20 20.04 -7.10 -25.05
N ASP A 21 20.43 -8.35 -24.77
CA ASP A 21 21.55 -8.66 -23.86
C ASP A 21 22.88 -8.06 -24.36
N GLU A 22 23.08 -8.08 -25.68
CA GLU A 22 24.25 -7.49 -26.33
C GLU A 22 24.28 -5.97 -26.13
N GLU A 23 23.12 -5.29 -26.29
CA GLU A 23 23.03 -3.84 -26.07
C GLU A 23 23.24 -3.45 -24.61
N ARG A 24 22.68 -4.21 -23.67
CA ARG A 24 22.89 -3.98 -22.24
C ARG A 24 24.36 -4.13 -21.85
N THR A 25 25.04 -5.14 -22.39
CA THR A 25 26.47 -5.36 -22.13
C THR A 25 27.30 -4.21 -22.70
N PHE A 26 27.05 -3.84 -23.96
CA PHE A 26 27.74 -2.73 -24.61
C PHE A 26 27.58 -1.41 -23.86
N ILE A 27 26.35 -1.05 -23.47
CA ILE A 27 26.07 0.20 -22.73
C ILE A 27 26.77 0.17 -21.36
N SER A 28 26.73 -0.97 -20.66
CA SER A 28 27.40 -1.15 -19.36
C SER A 28 28.92 -0.96 -19.46
N GLU A 29 29.55 -1.51 -20.50
CA GLU A 29 30.98 -1.35 -20.75
C GLU A 29 31.34 0.10 -21.10
N GLU A 30 30.55 0.77 -21.93
CA GLU A 30 30.76 2.17 -22.29
C GLU A 30 30.63 3.11 -21.08
N ILE A 31 29.66 2.86 -20.18
CA ILE A 31 29.52 3.62 -18.93
C ILE A 31 30.77 3.45 -18.03
N LYS A 32 31.40 2.28 -18.03
CA LYS A 32 32.63 2.02 -17.26
C LYS A 32 33.87 2.67 -17.88
N ASN A 33 33.96 2.64 -19.21
CA ASN A 33 35.16 3.03 -19.94
C ASN A 33 35.19 4.51 -20.35
N SER A 34 34.03 5.19 -20.38
CA SER A 34 33.92 6.60 -20.77
C SER A 34 33.52 7.48 -19.57
N ALA A 35 34.39 8.44 -19.23
CA ALA A 35 34.12 9.42 -18.17
C ALA A 35 32.88 10.29 -18.46
N GLU A 36 32.61 10.57 -19.74
CA GLU A 36 31.42 11.32 -20.19
C GLU A 36 30.15 10.50 -19.96
N ALA A 37 30.14 9.24 -20.42
CA ALA A 37 28.99 8.34 -20.24
C ALA A 37 28.73 8.05 -18.74
N SER A 38 29.79 7.91 -17.94
CA SER A 38 29.68 7.74 -16.48
C SER A 38 29.02 8.94 -15.79
N LYS A 39 29.35 10.17 -16.20
CA LYS A 39 28.72 11.39 -15.67
C LYS A 39 27.24 11.45 -16.03
N ILE A 40 26.90 11.20 -17.29
CA ILE A 40 25.49 11.20 -17.75
C ILE A 40 24.69 10.12 -17.01
N TYR A 41 25.24 8.91 -16.89
CA TYR A 41 24.61 7.83 -16.14
C TYR A 41 24.34 8.21 -14.69
N ARG A 42 25.32 8.81 -14.01
CA ARG A 42 25.16 9.25 -12.61
C ARG A 42 24.07 10.31 -12.48
N PHE A 43 24.12 11.34 -13.33
CA PHE A 43 23.11 12.40 -13.35
C PHE A 43 21.70 11.83 -13.58
N LEU A 44 21.52 11.00 -14.61
CA LEU A 44 20.21 10.40 -14.92
C LEU A 44 19.73 9.49 -13.79
N LYS A 45 20.65 8.73 -13.17
CA LYS A 45 20.32 7.89 -12.03
C LYS A 45 19.83 8.73 -10.85
N GLU A 46 20.57 9.76 -10.46
CA GLU A 46 20.19 10.68 -9.37
C GLU A 46 18.86 11.39 -9.70
N TYR A 47 18.71 11.92 -10.91
CA TYR A 47 17.48 12.57 -11.38
C TYR A 47 16.27 11.61 -11.31
N TYR A 48 16.43 10.37 -11.74
CA TYR A 48 15.33 9.40 -11.71
C TYR A 48 15.06 8.87 -10.30
N GLU A 49 16.06 8.77 -9.44
CA GLU A 49 15.88 8.49 -8.01
C GLU A 49 15.06 9.62 -7.35
N GLU A 50 15.36 10.89 -7.62
CA GLU A 50 14.58 12.04 -7.15
C GLU A 50 13.18 12.10 -7.77
N LEU A 51 13.05 11.86 -9.08
CA LEU A 51 11.75 11.86 -9.76
C LEU A 51 10.85 10.74 -9.25
N ASP A 52 11.43 9.55 -9.01
CA ASP A 52 10.70 8.45 -8.39
C ASP A 52 10.44 8.73 -6.90
N ALA A 53 11.28 9.50 -6.20
CA ALA A 53 11.00 9.99 -4.85
C ALA A 53 9.74 10.88 -4.84
N ILE A 54 9.68 11.88 -5.72
CA ILE A 54 8.53 12.78 -5.87
C ILE A 54 7.28 12.02 -6.34
N LYS A 55 7.43 11.01 -7.22
CA LYS A 55 6.31 10.15 -7.63
C LYS A 55 5.90 9.13 -6.55
N SER A 56 6.79 8.77 -5.63
CA SER A 56 6.50 7.90 -4.49
C SER A 56 6.06 8.68 -3.24
N GLU A 57 6.17 10.02 -3.25
CA GLU A 57 5.28 10.93 -2.52
C GLU A 57 3.82 10.89 -3.04
N LYS A 58 3.44 9.89 -3.85
CA LYS A 58 2.07 9.40 -3.86
C LYS A 58 1.57 9.35 -2.43
N GLU A 59 0.45 10.02 -2.17
CA GLU A 59 -0.17 10.17 -0.87
C GLU A 59 -0.32 8.79 -0.20
N SER A 60 0.65 8.43 0.63
CA SER A 60 0.56 7.23 1.48
C SER A 60 -0.59 7.31 2.49
N VAL A 61 -1.18 8.50 2.63
CA VAL A 61 -2.38 8.80 3.39
C VAL A 61 -3.32 9.59 2.50
N ILE A 62 -4.42 8.96 2.10
CA ILE A 62 -5.43 9.50 1.20
C ILE A 62 -6.67 9.83 2.05
N PRO A 63 -7.06 11.10 2.18
CA PRO A 63 -8.27 11.45 2.91
C PRO A 63 -9.50 10.90 2.20
N LEU A 64 -10.45 10.35 2.95
CA LEU A 64 -11.70 9.84 2.42
C LEU A 64 -12.88 10.68 2.93
N GLU A 65 -13.74 11.11 2.03
CA GLU A 65 -14.94 11.89 2.32
C GLU A 65 -16.20 11.08 2.09
N PHE A 66 -17.19 11.23 2.96
CA PHE A 66 -18.48 10.58 2.78
C PHE A 66 -19.24 11.19 1.59
N LYS A 67 -19.56 10.36 0.60
CA LYS A 67 -20.38 10.76 -0.53
C LYS A 67 -21.85 10.50 -0.23
N ARG A 68 -22.60 11.56 0.06
CA ARG A 68 -24.07 11.50 0.16
C ARG A 68 -24.64 10.95 -1.13
N GLN A 69 -25.25 9.78 -1.04
CA GLN A 69 -26.05 9.23 -2.12
C GLN A 69 -27.26 10.17 -2.27
N LYS A 70 -27.31 10.97 -3.34
CA LYS A 70 -28.47 11.83 -3.59
C LYS A 70 -29.70 10.92 -3.70
N GLN A 71 -30.60 10.99 -2.73
CA GLN A 71 -31.87 10.24 -2.69
C GLN A 71 -32.90 10.75 -3.71
N ASN A 72 -32.46 11.17 -4.90
CA ASN A 72 -33.37 11.49 -6.00
C ASN A 72 -33.29 10.36 -7.03
N PRO A 73 -34.29 9.47 -7.12
CA PRO A 73 -34.39 8.49 -8.20
C PRO A 73 -34.79 9.13 -9.55
N GLY A 74 -34.66 10.45 -9.69
CA GLY A 74 -34.97 11.19 -10.90
C GLY A 74 -33.70 11.65 -11.62
N VAL A 75 -33.48 11.06 -12.79
CA VAL A 75 -32.66 11.58 -13.90
C VAL A 75 -31.13 11.58 -13.67
N GLY A 76 -30.45 10.52 -14.15
CA GLY A 76 -29.10 10.65 -14.71
C GLY A 76 -27.89 10.21 -13.88
N SER A 77 -28.03 9.35 -12.86
CA SER A 77 -26.85 8.62 -12.35
C SER A 77 -26.49 7.46 -13.29
N PRO A 78 -25.20 7.15 -13.53
CA PRO A 78 -24.82 6.01 -14.34
C PRO A 78 -25.38 4.74 -13.71
N VAL A 79 -26.35 4.16 -14.40
CA VAL A 79 -26.90 2.83 -14.09
C VAL A 79 -25.76 1.86 -14.34
N VAL A 80 -25.12 1.37 -13.29
CA VAL A 80 -24.26 0.20 -13.38
C VAL A 80 -25.20 -0.97 -13.64
N LEU A 81 -25.36 -1.33 -14.92
CA LEU A 81 -25.99 -2.58 -15.35
C LEU A 81 -25.07 -3.74 -14.94
N ALA A 82 -25.03 -4.05 -13.65
CA ALA A 82 -24.61 -5.37 -13.22
C ALA A 82 -25.70 -6.33 -13.72
N ALA A 83 -25.32 -7.22 -14.63
CA ALA A 83 -26.19 -8.25 -15.16
C ALA A 83 -26.94 -8.93 -14.00
N MET A 84 -28.27 -8.84 -14.01
CA MET A 84 -29.12 -9.61 -13.12
C MET A 84 -28.91 -11.09 -13.49
N SER A 85 -28.07 -11.78 -12.73
CA SER A 85 -28.07 -13.24 -12.75
C SER A 85 -29.39 -13.68 -12.12
N GLU A 86 -30.20 -14.39 -12.90
CA GLU A 86 -31.54 -14.90 -12.55
C GLU A 86 -31.54 -15.97 -11.44
N ASN A 87 -30.52 -16.00 -10.58
CA ASN A 87 -30.33 -17.00 -9.53
C ASN A 87 -29.70 -16.40 -8.25
N SER A 88 -30.30 -15.36 -7.67
CA SER A 88 -29.83 -14.83 -6.38
C SER A 88 -30.93 -14.55 -5.36
N GLU A 89 -31.61 -15.60 -4.91
CA GLU A 89 -32.34 -15.60 -3.63
C GLU A 89 -31.42 -15.42 -2.39
N LYS A 90 -30.17 -14.93 -2.53
CA LYS A 90 -29.16 -14.88 -1.46
C LYS A 90 -28.26 -13.63 -1.43
N ALA A 91 -28.53 -12.59 -2.21
CA ALA A 91 -27.70 -11.37 -2.17
C ALA A 91 -28.27 -10.33 -1.20
N SER A 92 -28.04 -10.53 0.10
CA SER A 92 -28.46 -9.65 1.21
C SER A 92 -27.57 -8.40 1.43
N LEU A 93 -26.71 -8.06 0.48
CA LEU A 93 -25.75 -6.96 0.64
C LEU A 93 -26.36 -5.61 0.26
N VAL A 94 -26.40 -4.68 1.21
CA VAL A 94 -26.91 -3.31 1.03
C VAL A 94 -25.78 -2.30 1.22
N THR A 95 -25.64 -1.31 0.34
CA THR A 95 -24.63 -0.26 0.52
C THR A 95 -25.02 0.65 1.69
N LYS A 96 -24.15 0.74 2.70
CA LYS A 96 -24.30 1.63 3.86
C LYS A 96 -23.63 2.98 3.65
N ALA A 97 -22.43 2.96 3.07
CA ALA A 97 -21.66 4.16 2.85
C ALA A 97 -20.80 4.03 1.59
N THR A 98 -20.52 5.17 0.98
CA THR A 98 -19.49 5.29 -0.04
C THR A 98 -18.58 6.43 0.39
N LEU A 99 -17.33 6.10 0.68
CA LEU A 99 -16.28 7.07 0.98
C LEU A 99 -15.45 7.26 -0.29
N VAL A 100 -15.08 8.50 -0.60
CA VAL A 100 -14.36 8.83 -1.84
C VAL A 100 -13.18 9.74 -1.56
N SER A 101 -12.13 9.61 -2.36
CA SER A 101 -11.15 10.65 -2.57
C SER A 101 -11.15 11.02 -4.05
N GLU A 102 -11.11 12.31 -4.36
CA GLU A 102 -10.97 12.80 -5.73
C GLU A 102 -9.50 12.68 -6.21
N ARG A 103 -8.54 12.65 -5.28
CA ARG A 103 -7.10 12.53 -5.56
C ARG A 103 -6.42 11.71 -4.46
N PRO A 104 -5.81 10.55 -4.79
CA PRO A 104 -6.09 9.76 -6.00
C PRO A 104 -7.56 9.35 -6.04
N LYS A 105 -8.12 9.23 -7.24
CA LYS A 105 -9.53 8.85 -7.45
C LYS A 105 -9.80 7.45 -6.89
N THR A 106 -10.25 7.42 -5.64
CA THR A 106 -10.38 6.20 -4.85
C THR A 106 -11.76 6.17 -4.22
N VAL A 107 -12.36 4.99 -4.20
CA VAL A 107 -13.69 4.75 -3.67
C VAL A 107 -13.64 3.57 -2.71
N VAL A 108 -14.07 3.79 -1.47
CA VAL A 108 -14.30 2.74 -0.48
C VAL A 108 -15.81 2.55 -0.33
N ARG A 109 -16.32 1.39 -0.73
CA ARG A 109 -17.73 1.01 -0.52
C ARG A 109 -17.86 0.18 0.75
N VAL A 110 -18.81 0.57 1.59
CA VAL A 110 -19.18 -0.20 2.79
C VAL A 110 -20.52 -0.86 2.51
N LEU A 111 -20.55 -2.18 2.55
CA LEU A 111 -21.72 -3.01 2.30
C LEU A 111 -22.09 -3.74 3.60
N GLU A 112 -23.37 -3.76 3.96
CA GLU A 112 -23.89 -4.54 5.07
C GLU A 112 -24.58 -5.78 4.56
N ASN A 113 -24.23 -6.93 5.14
CA ASN A 113 -24.95 -8.17 4.97
C ASN A 113 -26.15 -8.22 5.92
N LYS A 114 -27.37 -8.10 5.39
CA LYS A 114 -28.61 -8.12 6.17
C LYS A 114 -28.91 -9.45 6.87
N MET A 115 -28.19 -10.54 6.57
CA MET A 115 -28.42 -11.83 7.22
C MET A 115 -27.71 -11.94 8.57
N ASP A 116 -26.55 -11.30 8.73
CA ASP A 116 -25.70 -11.45 9.90
C ASP A 116 -25.15 -10.13 10.44
N ASP A 117 -25.68 -9.00 9.93
CA ASP A 117 -25.29 -7.62 10.23
C ASP A 117 -23.78 -7.34 10.13
N THR A 118 -23.07 -8.16 9.34
CA THR A 118 -21.64 -7.94 9.10
C THR A 118 -21.40 -6.94 7.97
N LEU A 119 -20.30 -6.20 8.07
CA LEU A 119 -19.88 -5.25 7.06
C LEU A 119 -18.77 -5.83 6.16
N GLN A 120 -18.78 -5.37 4.92
CA GLN A 120 -17.75 -5.63 3.92
C GLN A 120 -17.27 -4.29 3.35
N PHE A 121 -15.96 -4.14 3.22
CA PHE A 121 -15.30 -2.97 2.65
C PHE A 121 -14.68 -3.36 1.33
N HIS A 122 -15.01 -2.64 0.26
CA HIS A 122 -14.37 -2.80 -1.04
C HIS A 122 -13.68 -1.50 -1.42
N VAL A 123 -12.37 -1.55 -1.61
CA VAL A 123 -11.54 -0.42 -2.05
C VAL A 123 -11.27 -0.53 -3.54
N HIS A 124 -11.55 0.55 -4.26
CA HIS A 124 -11.34 0.69 -5.69
C HIS A 124 -10.53 1.96 -5.95
N GLY A 125 -9.52 1.88 -6.81
CA GLY A 125 -8.67 3.00 -7.19
C GLY A 125 -8.28 2.88 -8.66
N GLU A 126 -8.12 4.01 -9.35
CA GLU A 126 -7.70 4.01 -10.76
C GLU A 126 -6.23 3.61 -10.93
N GLU A 127 -5.38 3.84 -9.91
CA GLU A 127 -3.96 3.60 -10.00
C GLU A 127 -3.55 2.18 -9.55
N PRO A 128 -2.71 1.47 -10.32
CA PRO A 128 -2.17 0.17 -9.91
C PRO A 128 -1.47 0.25 -8.54
N GLY A 129 -1.77 -0.71 -7.66
CA GLY A 129 -1.19 -0.79 -6.32
C GLY A 129 -1.88 0.06 -5.24
N THR A 130 -2.82 0.96 -5.60
CA THR A 130 -3.55 1.78 -4.60
C THR A 130 -4.69 1.02 -3.90
N THR A 131 -4.99 -0.20 -4.33
CA THR A 131 -6.08 -1.03 -3.79
C THR A 131 -5.59 -2.29 -3.08
N GLU A 132 -4.35 -2.72 -3.32
CA GLU A 132 -3.86 -4.00 -2.80
C GLU A 132 -3.41 -3.85 -1.34
N ARG A 133 -4.05 -4.59 -0.42
CA ARG A 133 -3.71 -4.64 1.02
C ARG A 133 -3.49 -3.26 1.65
N VAL A 134 -4.47 -2.39 1.47
CA VAL A 134 -4.50 -1.04 2.06
C VAL A 134 -5.13 -1.05 3.44
N ILE A 135 -4.90 0.02 4.19
CA ILE A 135 -5.40 0.20 5.55
C ILE A 135 -6.45 1.30 5.55
N VAL A 136 -7.69 0.99 5.89
CA VAL A 136 -8.74 1.98 6.13
C VAL A 136 -8.69 2.36 7.60
N SER A 137 -8.21 3.56 7.89
CA SER A 137 -8.12 4.11 9.24
C SER A 137 -9.29 5.03 9.53
N PHE A 138 -10.02 4.75 10.60
CA PHE A 138 -11.06 5.60 11.16
C PHE A 138 -10.49 6.38 12.35
N GLN A 139 -10.78 7.68 12.41
CA GLN A 139 -10.39 8.50 13.57
C GLN A 139 -11.40 8.38 14.71
N ASN A 140 -12.67 8.16 14.38
CA ASN A 140 -13.75 7.90 15.31
C ASN A 140 -14.73 6.89 14.69
N PRO A 141 -14.75 5.62 15.15
CA PRO A 141 -13.91 5.03 16.19
C PRO A 141 -12.44 4.95 15.76
N LYS A 142 -11.50 4.88 16.71
CA LYS A 142 -10.06 4.72 16.43
C LYS A 142 -9.74 3.29 16.02
N LEU A 143 -10.03 2.94 14.77
CA LEU A 143 -9.88 1.59 14.23
C LEU A 143 -9.12 1.62 12.91
N ASP A 144 -8.17 0.70 12.76
CA ASP A 144 -7.44 0.48 11.51
C ASP A 144 -7.83 -0.89 10.94
N LEU A 145 -8.34 -0.91 9.72
CA LEU A 145 -8.83 -2.10 9.03
C LEU A 145 -7.96 -2.42 7.82
N VAL A 146 -7.54 -3.68 7.65
CA VAL A 146 -6.66 -4.09 6.55
C VAL A 146 -7.44 -4.85 5.48
N THR A 147 -7.29 -4.47 4.22
CA THR A 147 -7.87 -5.23 3.12
C THR A 147 -6.98 -6.40 2.69
N ASP A 148 -7.56 -7.32 1.94
CA ASP A 148 -6.85 -8.37 1.22
C ASP A 148 -6.16 -7.85 -0.05
N GLU A 149 -5.63 -8.77 -0.85
CA GLU A 149 -4.92 -8.48 -2.10
C GLU A 149 -5.83 -7.94 -3.20
N GLU A 150 -7.14 -8.13 -3.07
CA GLU A 150 -8.14 -7.61 -4.00
C GLU A 150 -8.78 -6.30 -3.51
N GLY A 151 -8.28 -5.73 -2.42
CA GLY A 151 -8.85 -4.52 -1.82
C GLY A 151 -10.15 -4.77 -1.06
N LYS A 152 -10.41 -6.00 -0.62
CA LYS A 152 -11.63 -6.37 0.11
C LYS A 152 -11.34 -6.68 1.57
N LEU A 153 -12.28 -6.35 2.44
CA LEU A 153 -12.33 -6.82 3.82
C LEU A 153 -13.77 -7.25 4.12
N LYS A 154 -13.95 -8.39 4.78
CA LYS A 154 -15.26 -8.99 5.03
C LYS A 154 -15.46 -9.27 6.51
N GLN A 155 -16.71 -9.48 6.89
CA GLN A 155 -17.11 -9.92 8.24
C GLN A 155 -16.78 -8.94 9.38
N VAL A 156 -16.73 -7.64 9.09
CA VAL A 156 -16.45 -6.61 10.10
C VAL A 156 -17.71 -6.33 10.91
N ARG A 157 -17.68 -6.55 12.22
CA ARG A 157 -18.85 -6.36 13.12
C ARG A 157 -18.82 -5.05 13.89
N GLU A 158 -17.65 -4.50 14.16
CA GLU A 158 -17.42 -3.40 15.11
C GLU A 158 -17.95 -2.03 14.64
N LEU A 159 -18.49 -1.95 13.42
CA LEU A 159 -18.83 -0.69 12.75
C LEU A 159 -20.30 -0.61 12.28
N SER A 160 -21.17 -1.57 12.63
CA SER A 160 -22.55 -1.63 12.11
C SER A 160 -23.40 -0.41 12.45
N ASP A 161 -23.19 0.17 13.64
CA ASP A 161 -24.09 1.18 14.24
C ASP A 161 -23.58 2.63 14.07
N ILE A 162 -22.58 2.83 13.21
CA ILE A 162 -21.90 4.14 13.10
C ILE A 162 -22.66 5.07 12.15
N GLN A 163 -22.69 6.35 12.52
CA GLN A 163 -23.15 7.42 11.65
C GLN A 163 -22.09 7.74 10.59
N TRP A 164 -22.16 7.04 9.46
CA TRP A 164 -21.19 7.13 8.36
C TRP A 164 -20.96 8.54 7.81
N GLU A 165 -21.93 9.43 7.96
CA GLU A 165 -21.85 10.84 7.53
C GLU A 165 -20.86 11.66 8.35
N GLU A 166 -20.59 11.24 9.59
CA GLU A 166 -19.68 11.92 10.52
C GLU A 166 -18.31 11.24 10.60
N VAL A 167 -18.13 10.13 9.88
CA VAL A 167 -16.91 9.34 9.93
C VAL A 167 -15.79 10.05 9.19
N SER A 168 -14.73 10.38 9.93
CA SER A 168 -13.45 10.77 9.35
C SER A 168 -12.59 9.53 9.09
N ALA A 169 -12.44 9.17 7.82
CA ALA A 169 -11.64 8.04 7.39
C ALA A 169 -10.46 8.49 6.51
N VAL A 170 -9.37 7.74 6.56
CA VAL A 170 -8.25 7.89 5.63
C VAL A 170 -7.85 6.50 5.12
N LEU A 171 -7.54 6.40 3.84
CA LEU A 171 -6.91 5.22 3.27
C LEU A 171 -5.40 5.37 3.39
N ARG A 172 -4.72 4.36 3.91
CA ARG A 172 -3.27 4.36 4.07
C ARG A 172 -2.65 3.25 3.24
N ILE A 173 -1.66 3.62 2.46
CA ILE A 173 -0.88 2.69 1.64
C ILE A 173 0.36 2.30 2.46
N PRO A 174 0.57 1.00 2.75
CA PRO A 174 1.76 0.57 3.46
C PRO A 174 3.04 0.97 2.73
N VAL A 175 3.95 1.61 3.45
CA VAL A 175 5.30 1.96 2.96
C VAL A 175 6.17 0.69 2.91
N PHE A 176 6.11 -0.13 3.97
CA PHE A 176 6.77 -1.43 3.99
C PHE A 176 5.80 -2.56 4.30
N ARG A 177 6.08 -3.72 3.69
CA ARG A 177 5.45 -4.99 3.98
C ARG A 177 6.52 -6.03 4.30
N PHE A 178 6.42 -6.65 5.46
CA PHE A 178 7.27 -7.75 5.86
C PHE A 178 6.44 -9.00 6.13
N ASN A 179 6.70 -10.08 5.39
CA ASN A 179 6.01 -11.36 5.56
C ASN A 179 6.94 -12.34 6.25
N MET A 180 6.64 -12.66 7.52
CA MET A 180 7.52 -13.45 8.37
C MET A 180 7.75 -14.89 7.86
N ASN A 181 6.86 -15.40 6.99
CA ASN A 181 6.94 -16.76 6.45
C ASN A 181 7.90 -16.88 5.25
N LYS A 182 8.34 -15.77 4.66
CA LYS A 182 9.18 -15.76 3.44
C LYS A 182 10.68 -15.60 3.73
N VAL A 183 11.09 -15.79 4.98
CA VAL A 183 12.35 -15.24 5.49
C VAL A 183 13.18 -16.35 6.13
N ASN A 184 14.50 -16.28 5.94
CA ASN A 184 15.44 -17.25 6.50
C ASN A 184 15.87 -16.81 7.90
N HIS A 185 15.71 -17.69 8.89
CA HIS A 185 16.12 -17.44 10.28
C HIS A 185 17.60 -17.05 10.37
N GLY A 186 17.91 -16.09 11.25
CA GLY A 186 19.29 -15.66 11.55
C GLY A 186 19.89 -14.66 10.56
N LYS A 187 19.09 -14.15 9.61
CA LYS A 187 19.52 -13.05 8.74
C LYS A 187 18.97 -11.71 9.25
N LEU A 188 19.81 -10.69 9.17
CA LEU A 188 19.41 -9.30 9.34
C LEU A 188 18.86 -8.79 8.01
N TYR A 189 17.68 -8.21 8.04
CA TYR A 189 17.06 -7.55 6.89
C TYR A 189 17.01 -6.05 7.13
N SER A 190 17.07 -5.30 6.05
CA SER A 190 16.92 -3.85 6.08
C SER A 190 15.98 -3.46 4.97
N LEU A 191 14.85 -2.88 5.33
CA LEU A 191 13.92 -2.24 4.40
C LEU A 191 14.21 -0.74 4.45
N ARG A 192 14.33 -0.11 3.28
CA ARG A 192 14.53 1.33 3.14
C ARG A 192 13.60 1.85 2.08
N ASP A 193 12.95 2.97 2.35
CA ASP A 193 12.12 3.66 1.38
C ASP A 193 12.93 4.84 0.80
N VAL A 194 12.32 5.51 -0.15
CA VAL A 194 12.93 6.65 -0.82
C VAL A 194 12.96 7.88 0.10
N GLY A 195 12.03 7.97 1.06
CA GLY A 195 11.96 9.02 2.08
C GLY A 195 12.94 8.84 3.26
N GLY A 196 13.95 7.96 3.13
CA GLY A 196 15.00 7.78 4.13
C GLY A 196 14.58 7.00 5.39
N SER A 197 13.35 6.50 5.48
CA SER A 197 12.90 5.63 6.56
C SER A 197 13.56 4.25 6.42
N GLU A 198 14.14 3.74 7.50
CA GLU A 198 14.79 2.43 7.55
C GLU A 198 14.15 1.54 8.62
N VAL A 199 13.71 0.36 8.23
CA VAL A 199 13.29 -0.69 9.16
C VAL A 199 14.32 -1.82 9.13
N LYS A 200 15.06 -1.98 10.22
CA LYS A 200 15.93 -3.13 10.42
C LYS A 200 15.16 -4.25 11.09
N ILE A 201 15.28 -5.45 10.56
CA ILE A 201 14.52 -6.61 11.00
C ILE A 201 15.51 -7.70 11.37
N ASN A 202 15.45 -8.13 12.62
CA ASN A 202 16.20 -9.27 13.12
C ASN A 202 15.22 -10.39 13.47
N GLN A 203 15.30 -11.51 12.76
CA GLN A 203 14.41 -12.65 12.96
C GLN A 203 15.18 -13.86 13.46
N THR A 204 14.81 -14.32 14.65
CA THR A 204 15.27 -15.59 15.23
C THR A 204 14.20 -16.68 15.00
N LYS A 205 14.35 -17.85 15.63
CA LYS A 205 13.32 -18.90 15.59
C LYS A 205 12.10 -18.58 16.44
N GLU A 206 12.24 -17.72 17.43
CA GLU A 206 11.23 -17.50 18.47
C GLU A 206 10.80 -16.04 18.57
N GLU A 207 11.53 -15.13 17.94
CA GLU A 207 11.30 -13.69 18.07
C GLU A 207 11.63 -12.97 16.76
N VAL A 208 10.80 -12.01 16.41
CA VAL A 208 11.12 -11.00 15.40
C VAL A 208 11.23 -9.65 16.10
N THR A 209 12.34 -8.96 15.84
CA THR A 209 12.57 -7.60 16.34
C THR A 209 12.68 -6.64 15.17
N PHE A 210 11.92 -5.54 15.26
CA PHE A 210 11.96 -4.43 14.34
C PHE A 210 12.61 -3.25 15.03
N VAL A 211 13.64 -2.69 14.42
CA VAL A 211 14.24 -1.42 14.83
C VAL A 211 13.96 -0.43 13.72
N VAL A 212 13.06 0.50 14.00
CA VAL A 212 12.73 1.57 13.07
C VAL A 212 13.68 2.74 13.34
N LYS A 213 14.47 3.08 12.33
CA LYS A 213 15.25 4.31 12.30
C LYS A 213 14.59 5.24 11.32
N ASP A 214 13.96 6.28 11.85
CA ASP A 214 13.30 7.27 11.03
C ASP A 214 13.99 8.61 11.28
N GLN A 215 14.68 9.13 10.25
CA GLN A 215 15.34 10.44 10.36
C GLN A 215 14.38 11.59 10.03
N GLU A 216 13.24 11.30 9.37
CA GLU A 216 12.29 12.31 8.89
C GLU A 216 10.83 12.04 9.32
N SER A 217 10.62 11.12 10.27
CA SER A 217 9.32 10.80 10.91
C SER A 217 8.20 10.35 9.96
N SER A 218 8.55 9.77 8.82
CA SER A 218 7.54 9.38 7.84
C SER A 218 6.68 8.20 8.35
N LEU A 219 7.24 7.26 9.11
CA LEU A 219 6.49 6.12 9.64
C LEU A 219 5.91 6.40 11.02
N SER A 220 4.59 6.21 11.18
CA SER A 220 3.91 6.47 12.46
C SER A 220 3.36 5.20 13.13
N ARG A 221 3.14 4.12 12.37
CA ARG A 221 2.45 2.92 12.85
C ARG A 221 3.00 1.63 12.27
N ILE A 222 2.87 0.56 13.06
CA ILE A 222 3.05 -0.82 12.63
C ILE A 222 1.78 -1.59 12.92
N LEU A 223 1.29 -2.28 11.90
CA LEU A 223 0.15 -3.18 11.99
C LEU A 223 0.59 -4.61 11.72
N MET A 224 0.37 -5.49 12.69
CA MET A 224 0.59 -6.92 12.52
C MET A 224 -0.74 -7.59 12.24
N VAL A 225 -0.83 -8.34 11.14
CA VAL A 225 -1.98 -9.18 10.80
C VAL A 225 -1.57 -10.64 10.94
N ASN A 226 -2.17 -11.34 11.90
CA ASN A 226 -1.97 -12.78 12.09
C ASN A 226 -2.89 -13.56 11.13
N LYS A 227 -2.30 -14.39 10.27
CA LYS A 227 -3.06 -15.18 9.27
C LYS A 227 -4.01 -16.22 9.87
N LYS A 228 -3.81 -16.61 11.13
CA LYS A 228 -4.56 -17.70 11.76
C LYS A 228 -5.68 -17.24 12.68
N SER A 229 -5.55 -16.07 13.28
CA SER A 229 -6.49 -15.58 14.29
C SER A 229 -7.27 -14.33 13.87
N ASP A 230 -7.00 -13.80 12.66
CA ASP A 230 -7.46 -12.47 12.22
C ASP A 230 -7.14 -11.36 13.24
N GLU A 231 -6.24 -11.63 14.19
CA GLU A 231 -5.83 -10.68 15.21
C GLU A 231 -4.94 -9.61 14.58
N VAL A 232 -5.31 -8.37 14.89
CA VAL A 232 -4.65 -7.18 14.42
C VAL A 232 -4.02 -6.48 15.62
N ILE A 233 -2.68 -6.39 15.66
CA ILE A 233 -1.97 -5.64 16.70
C ILE A 233 -1.41 -4.36 16.09
N LEU A 234 -1.87 -3.22 16.61
CA LEU A 234 -1.42 -1.89 16.23
C LEU A 234 -0.42 -1.35 17.26
N ASN A 235 0.76 -0.95 16.81
CA ASN A 235 1.74 -0.23 17.63
C ASN A 235 2.08 1.11 16.99
N ARG A 236 2.31 2.14 17.82
CA ARG A 236 2.79 3.45 17.38
C ARG A 236 4.31 3.48 17.35
N ILE A 237 4.86 4.12 16.33
CA ILE A 237 6.29 4.39 16.19
C ILE A 237 6.54 5.81 16.71
N ASP A 238 7.48 5.93 17.63
CA ASP A 238 7.96 7.19 18.17
C ASP A 238 8.99 7.83 17.21
N PRO A 239 9.00 9.16 17.06
CA PRO A 239 9.93 9.87 16.17
C PRO A 239 11.41 9.65 16.49
N GLU A 240 11.75 9.34 17.74
CA GLU A 240 13.13 9.08 18.18
C GLU A 240 13.63 7.67 17.81
N GLY A 241 12.76 6.89 17.14
CA GLY A 241 12.99 5.49 16.80
C GLY A 241 12.39 4.56 17.84
N THR A 242 11.84 3.44 17.37
CA THR A 242 11.19 2.45 18.24
C THR A 242 11.66 1.05 17.91
N SER A 243 11.85 0.26 18.97
CA SER A 243 12.13 -1.16 18.88
C SER A 243 10.90 -1.97 19.30
N PHE A 244 10.43 -2.86 18.42
CA PHE A 244 9.33 -3.76 18.70
C PHE A 244 9.81 -5.19 18.64
N SER A 245 9.46 -6.00 19.65
CA SER A 245 9.78 -7.42 19.69
C SER A 245 8.51 -8.23 19.83
N PHE A 246 8.30 -9.15 18.90
CA PHE A 246 7.17 -10.07 18.90
C PHE A 246 7.71 -11.48 19.09
N ARG A 247 7.23 -12.16 20.15
CA ARG A 247 7.66 -13.52 20.51
C ARG A 247 6.59 -14.53 20.12
N GLY A 248 7.04 -15.68 19.63
CA GLY A 248 6.21 -16.84 19.28
C GLY A 248 6.35 -17.27 17.82
N ARG A 249 5.96 -18.52 17.54
CA ARG A 249 5.80 -19.01 16.16
C ARG A 249 4.52 -18.45 15.59
N MET A 250 4.59 -17.26 15.00
CA MET A 250 3.43 -16.61 14.38
C MET A 250 3.53 -16.70 12.86
N GLU A 251 2.38 -16.78 12.17
CA GLU A 251 2.33 -16.58 10.72
C GLU A 251 1.74 -15.19 10.49
N ALA A 252 2.61 -14.18 10.42
CA ALA A 252 2.21 -12.78 10.45
C ALA A 252 2.76 -12.00 9.25
N ILE A 253 1.99 -10.99 8.85
CA ILE A 253 2.43 -9.93 7.94
C ILE A 253 2.43 -8.62 8.72
N PHE A 254 3.53 -7.89 8.63
CA PHE A 254 3.70 -6.58 9.24
C PHE A 254 3.62 -5.51 8.16
N TYR A 255 2.84 -4.47 8.43
CA TYR A 255 2.66 -3.31 7.59
C TYR A 255 3.17 -2.08 8.34
N PHE A 256 4.05 -1.31 7.69
CA PHE A 256 4.59 -0.06 8.23
C PHE A 256 4.04 1.07 7.38
N TYR A 257 3.49 2.09 8.03
CA TYR A 257 2.77 3.16 7.34
C TYR A 257 2.80 4.47 8.12
N LYS A 258 2.53 5.55 7.40
CA LYS A 258 2.40 6.91 7.92
C LYS A 258 1.03 7.10 8.56
#